data_AF-A0A2B7WEP0-F1
#
_entry.id   AF-A0A2B7WEP0-F1
#
_cell.length_a   1.000
_cell.length_b   1.000
_cell.length_c   1.000
_cell.angle_alpha   90.00
_cell.angle_beta   90.00
_cell.angle_gamma   90.00
#
_symmetry.space_group_name_H-M   'P 1'
#
loop_
_entity.id
_entity.type
_entity.pdbx_description
1 polymer ?
#
loop_
_entity_poly.entity_id
_entity_poly.type
_entity_poly.pdbx_seq_one_letter_code
_entity_poly.pdbx_strand_id
1 'polypeptide(L)'
;MSDVGEKALNGEWEKISNKCFEIKESMVMTFEGRSCNIADAEGKAIPNGNLGLADGQTTREVEAGYRCYVIRARVKFEKKG
;
A
#
# COMPACT_ATOMS: atom_id res chain seq x y z
N MET A 1 14.25 6.43 -16.17
CA MET A 1 13.49 5.28 -15.66
C MET A 1 12.75 5.80 -14.44
N SER A 2 11.43 5.65 -14.37
CA SER A 2 10.65 6.05 -13.19
C SER A 2 11.00 5.13 -12.02
N ASP A 3 11.00 5.65 -10.81
CA ASP A 3 11.27 4.84 -9.62
C ASP A 3 10.12 3.85 -9.38
N VAL A 4 10.43 2.61 -9.02
CA VAL A 4 9.40 1.61 -8.69
C VAL A 4 8.53 2.16 -7.57
N GLY A 5 7.22 2.22 -7.77
CA GLY A 5 6.24 2.77 -6.84
C GLY A 5 5.82 4.22 -7.13
N GLU A 6 6.50 4.93 -8.04
CA GLU A 6 6.12 6.30 -8.42
C GLU A 6 4.73 6.32 -9.07
N LYS A 7 4.43 5.35 -9.94
CA LYS A 7 3.09 5.24 -10.56
C LYS A 7 2.05 4.92 -9.50
N ALA A 8 2.35 3.99 -8.60
CA ALA A 8 1.47 3.65 -7.48
C ALA A 8 1.09 4.89 -6.66
N LEU A 9 2.07 5.72 -6.27
CA LEU A 9 1.86 6.91 -5.45
C LEU A 9 1.11 8.03 -6.18
N ASN A 10 1.05 7.98 -7.51
CA ASN A 10 0.32 8.92 -8.35
C ASN A 10 -1.07 8.40 -8.76
N GLY A 11 -1.57 7.34 -8.10
CA GLY A 11 -2.91 6.79 -8.35
C GLY A 11 -2.99 5.79 -9.50
N GLU A 12 -1.88 5.49 -10.18
CA GLU A 12 -1.82 4.48 -11.22
C GLU A 12 -1.56 3.09 -10.64
N TRP A 13 -2.15 2.06 -11.24
CA TRP A 13 -1.84 0.68 -10.85
C TRP A 13 -0.40 0.32 -11.21
N GLU A 14 0.36 -0.09 -10.21
CA GLU A 14 1.72 -0.59 -10.41
C GLU A 14 1.89 -1.98 -9.80
N LYS A 15 2.55 -2.88 -10.53
CA LYS A 15 2.93 -4.18 -10.01
C LYS A 15 4.20 -4.02 -9.17
N ILE A 16 4.08 -4.30 -7.88
CA ILE A 16 5.16 -4.19 -6.92
C ILE A 16 5.64 -5.58 -6.52
N SER A 17 6.96 -5.75 -6.51
CA SER A 17 7.63 -6.94 -5.98
C SER A 17 8.68 -6.48 -4.99
N ASN A 18 8.38 -6.63 -3.70
CA ASN A 18 9.21 -6.25 -2.56
C ASN A 18 9.53 -4.74 -2.46
N LYS A 19 8.58 -3.95 -1.97
CA LYS A 19 8.79 -2.52 -1.65
C LYS A 19 8.03 -2.12 -0.38
N CYS A 20 8.66 -1.28 0.44
CA CYS A 20 8.01 -0.56 1.52
C CYS A 20 7.63 0.85 1.06
N PHE A 21 6.34 1.19 1.15
CA PHE A 21 5.89 2.56 0.97
C PHE A 21 5.75 3.23 2.34
N GLU A 22 6.48 4.32 2.56
CA GLU A 22 6.23 5.21 3.69
C GLU A 22 5.22 6.26 3.27
N ILE A 23 4.03 6.21 3.84
CA ILE A 23 2.93 7.10 3.50
C ILE A 23 3.21 8.47 4.12
N LYS A 24 3.39 9.51 3.28
CA LYS A 24 3.76 10.86 3.73
C LYS A 24 2.55 11.75 4.04
N GLU A 25 1.40 11.44 3.44
CA GLU A 25 0.12 12.10 3.63
C GLU A 25 -0.97 11.03 3.59
N SER A 26 -2.11 11.24 4.25
CA SER A 26 -3.18 10.23 4.29
C SER A 26 -3.74 9.98 2.89
N MET A 27 -3.79 8.70 2.49
CA MET A 27 -4.18 8.25 1.16
C MET A 27 -5.20 7.13 1.25
N VAL A 28 -5.83 6.83 0.11
CA VAL A 28 -6.62 5.62 -0.10
C VAL A 28 -5.78 4.64 -0.89
N MET A 29 -5.42 3.51 -0.28
CA MET A 29 -4.73 2.42 -0.94
C MET A 29 -5.75 1.45 -1.53
N THR A 30 -5.57 1.08 -2.80
CA THR A 30 -6.18 -0.13 -3.37
C THR A 30 -5.11 -1.19 -3.57
N PHE A 31 -5.40 -2.41 -3.13
CA PHE A 31 -4.51 -3.57 -3.20
C PHE A 31 -5.21 -4.71 -3.94
N GLU A 32 -4.46 -5.42 -4.77
CA GLU A 32 -4.84 -6.72 -5.33
C GLU A 32 -3.60 -7.60 -5.45
N GLY A 33 -3.53 -8.71 -4.71
CA GLY A 33 -2.42 -9.63 -4.84
C GLY A 33 -2.17 -10.54 -3.66
N ARG A 34 -0.90 -10.96 -3.52
CA ARG A 34 -0.51 -12.05 -2.64
C ARG A 34 -0.23 -11.60 -1.21
N SER A 35 0.42 -10.45 -1.03
CA SER A 35 0.80 -9.99 0.31
C SER A 35 1.13 -8.50 0.38
N CYS A 36 0.52 -7.82 1.35
CA CYS A 36 0.96 -6.53 1.88
C CYS A 36 0.75 -6.52 3.40
N ASN A 37 1.75 -6.10 4.18
CA ASN A 37 1.59 -5.86 5.61
C ASN A 37 1.59 -4.35 5.85
N ILE A 38 0.61 -3.85 6.61
CA ILE A 38 0.49 -2.44 6.95
C ILE A 38 0.78 -2.27 8.43
N ALA A 39 1.73 -1.39 8.73
CA ALA A 39 2.10 -1.01 10.09
C ALA A 39 1.97 0.51 10.27
N ASP A 40 1.74 0.94 11.50
CA ASP A 40 1.78 2.35 11.88
C ASP A 40 3.22 2.90 11.94
N ALA A 41 3.35 4.17 12.32
CA ALA A 41 4.63 4.86 12.41
C ALA A 41 5.60 4.23 13.43
N GLU A 42 5.09 3.53 14.43
CA GLU A 42 5.88 2.82 15.45
C GLU A 42 6.27 1.40 14.99
N GLY A 43 5.79 0.97 13.82
CA GLY A 43 6.03 -0.36 13.27
C GLY A 43 5.08 -1.43 13.82
N LYS A 44 4.00 -1.03 14.51
CA LYS A 44 2.98 -1.96 14.99
C LYS A 44 1.98 -2.24 13.87
N ALA A 45 1.66 -3.52 13.68
CA ALA A 45 0.66 -3.92 12.68
C ALA A 45 -0.71 -3.31 13.00
N ILE A 46 -1.36 -2.72 12.00
CA ILE A 46 -2.72 -2.19 12.16
C ILE A 46 -3.74 -3.33 12.13
N PRO A 47 -4.92 -3.19 12.76
CA PRO A 47 -6.00 -4.15 12.64
C PRO A 47 -6.35 -4.42 11.16
N ASN A 48 -6.49 -5.71 10.81
CA ASN A 48 -6.69 -6.17 9.43
C ASN A 48 -5.62 -5.71 8.42
N GLY A 49 -4.44 -5.28 8.89
CA GLY A 49 -3.33 -4.76 8.08
C GLY A 49 -2.57 -5.79 7.25
N ASN A 50 -2.82 -7.08 7.46
CA ASN A 50 -2.20 -8.17 6.70
C ASN A 50 -3.11 -8.56 5.55
N LEU A 51 -2.84 -8.01 4.37
CA LEU A 51 -3.58 -8.25 3.14
C LEU A 51 -2.99 -9.42 2.36
N GLY A 52 -3.83 -10.25 1.77
CA GLY A 52 -3.41 -11.33 0.90
C GLY A 52 -4.49 -11.80 -0.08
N LEU A 53 -4.31 -13.01 -0.61
CA LEU A 53 -5.17 -13.56 -1.67
C LEU A 53 -6.65 -13.66 -1.28
N ALA A 54 -6.93 -13.93 0.00
CA ALA A 54 -8.30 -14.06 0.51
C ALA A 54 -9.07 -12.72 0.52
N ASP A 55 -8.35 -11.59 0.55
CA ASP A 55 -8.95 -10.25 0.51
C ASP A 55 -9.36 -9.83 -0.90
N GLY A 56 -8.91 -10.54 -1.94
CA GLY A 56 -9.14 -10.18 -3.33
C GLY A 56 -8.63 -8.78 -3.66
N GLN A 57 -9.48 -7.97 -4.31
CA GLN A 57 -9.25 -6.55 -4.46
C GLN A 57 -9.87 -5.81 -3.27
N THR A 58 -9.07 -5.06 -2.53
CA THR A 58 -9.50 -4.33 -1.33
C THR A 58 -9.03 -2.89 -1.34
N THR A 59 -9.82 -2.00 -0.74
CA THR A 59 -9.55 -0.57 -0.63
C THR A 59 -9.60 -0.17 0.83
N ARG A 60 -8.66 0.67 1.26
CA ARG A 60 -8.60 1.17 2.64
C ARG A 60 -7.85 2.48 2.74
N GLU A 61 -8.12 3.20 3.81
CA GLU A 61 -7.35 4.37 4.17
C GLU A 61 -6.02 3.96 4.80
N VAL A 62 -4.96 4.67 4.44
CA VAL A 62 -3.64 4.56 5.04
C VAL A 62 -3.21 5.95 5.48
N GLU A 63 -2.92 6.09 6.76
CA GLU A 63 -2.63 7.39 7.36
C GLU A 63 -1.17 7.80 7.14
N ALA A 64 -0.90 9.11 7.23
CA ALA A 64 0.46 9.61 7.25
C ALA A 64 1.29 8.91 8.35
N GLY A 65 2.51 8.50 8.00
CA GLY A 65 3.41 7.73 8.85
C GLY A 65 3.24 6.22 8.75
N TYR A 66 2.16 5.70 8.16
CA TYR A 66 2.02 4.26 7.95
C TYR A 66 3.05 3.72 6.96
N ARG A 67 3.38 2.45 7.12
CA ARG A 67 4.27 1.70 6.24
C ARG A 67 3.51 0.54 5.60
N CYS A 68 3.47 0.52 4.27
CA CYS A 68 2.88 -0.57 3.49
C CYS A 68 3.99 -1.43 2.88
N TYR A 69 4.23 -2.61 3.47
CA TYR A 69 5.23 -3.58 3.03
C TYR A 69 4.64 -4.51 1.97
N VAL A 70 4.74 -4.13 0.70
CA VAL A 70 4.19 -4.90 -0.42
C VAL A 70 5.22 -5.91 -0.91
N ILE A 71 4.94 -7.20 -0.69
CA ILE A 71 5.83 -8.28 -1.14
C ILE A 71 5.53 -8.64 -2.60
N ARG A 72 4.26 -8.82 -2.95
CA ARG A 72 3.83 -9.13 -4.33
C ARG A 72 2.36 -8.80 -4.55
N ALA A 73 2.10 -7.67 -5.19
CA ALA A 73 0.75 -7.23 -5.51
C ALA A 73 0.76 -6.18 -6.62
N ARG A 74 -0.43 -5.85 -7.12
CA ARG A 74 -0.68 -4.56 -7.75
C ARG A 74 -1.21 -3.63 -6.66
N VAL A 75 -0.76 -2.39 -6.66
CA VAL A 75 -1.26 -1.36 -5.74
C VAL A 75 -1.41 -0.03 -6.46
N LYS A 76 -2.30 0.82 -5.95
CA LYS A 76 -2.35 2.26 -6.23
C LYS A 76 -2.71 3.01 -4.95
N PHE A 77 -2.28 4.26 -4.87
CA PHE A 77 -2.57 5.17 -3.77
C PHE A 77 -3.17 6.45 -4.33
N GLU A 78 -4.39 6.76 -3.91
CA GLU A 78 -5.11 7.97 -4.31
C GLU A 78 -5.09 8.96 -3.15
N LYS A 79 -4.74 10.22 -3.43
CA LYS A 79 -4.75 11.29 -2.43
C LYS A 79 -6.20 11.61 -2.04
N LYS A 80 -6.43 11.87 -0.76
CA LYS A 80 -7.69 12.47 -0.32
C LYS A 80 -7.68 13.94 -0.80
N GLY A 81 -8.71 14.34 -1.55
CA GLY A 81 -8.86 15.70 -2.09
C GLY A 81 -9.16 16.74 -1.03
#